data_AF-A0A3B0PSI3-F1
#
_entry.id   AF-A0A3B0PSI3-F1
#
_cell.length_a   1.000
_cell.length_b   1.000
_cell.length_c   1.000
_cell.angle_alpha   90.00
_cell.angle_beta   90.00
_cell.angle_gamma   90.00
#
_symmetry.space_group_name_H-M   'P 1'
#
loop_
_entity.id
_entity.type
_entity.pdbx_description
1 polymer ?
#
loop_
_entity_poly.entity_id
_entity_poly.type
_entity_poly.pdbx_seq_one_letter_code
_entity_poly.pdbx_strand_id
1 'polypeptide(L)'
;MKSLRNLQFHDIEKPSNKPRKLRRLVLHNSKSSFEIDTDELNNANFEVLDRNPMSIPKSYITFSNGSVTKDLKITSKNGVSKLNSSGLSNLSILINYSNGRFNSNTTFKVPYQDIELINQLRNLGYRVQEINPSQEDEDDIYIP
;
A
#
# COMPACT_ATOMS: atom_id res chain seq x y z
N MET A 1 3.45 7.50 -9.72
CA MET A 1 3.02 6.09 -9.83
C MET A 1 2.43 5.63 -8.50
N LYS A 2 1.25 4.98 -8.49
CA LYS A 2 0.59 4.53 -7.24
C LYS A 2 1.00 3.12 -6.81
N SER A 3 1.15 2.17 -7.72
CA SER A 3 1.63 0.80 -7.42
C SER A 3 2.48 0.25 -8.58
N LEU A 4 2.93 -1.03 -8.53
CA LEU A 4 3.59 -1.71 -9.65
C LEU A 4 2.64 -2.55 -10.52
N ARG A 5 1.33 -2.30 -10.43
CA ARG A 5 0.33 -2.96 -11.27
C ARG A 5 0.70 -2.85 -12.75
N ASN A 6 0.53 -3.97 -13.46
CA ASN A 6 0.83 -4.14 -14.89
C ASN A 6 2.31 -3.94 -15.29
N LEU A 7 3.24 -3.82 -14.33
CA LEU A 7 4.66 -3.82 -14.64
C LEU A 7 5.24 -5.23 -14.65
N GLN A 8 6.01 -5.52 -15.70
CA GLN A 8 6.67 -6.81 -15.91
C GLN A 8 8.15 -6.72 -15.51
N PHE A 9 8.56 -7.61 -14.60
CA PHE A 9 9.92 -7.64 -14.04
C PHE A 9 10.70 -8.91 -14.42
N HIS A 10 10.20 -9.67 -15.38
CA HIS A 10 10.88 -10.83 -15.94
C HIS A 10 11.10 -10.65 -17.44
N ASP A 11 12.11 -11.36 -17.96
CA ASP A 11 12.38 -11.40 -19.39
C ASP A 11 11.29 -12.23 -20.09
N ILE A 12 10.65 -11.66 -21.11
CA ILE A 12 9.61 -12.33 -21.90
C ILE A 12 10.18 -13.16 -23.05
N GLU A 13 11.38 -12.84 -23.52
CA GLU A 13 12.06 -13.53 -24.62
C GLU A 13 12.88 -14.72 -24.09
N LYS A 14 13.44 -14.59 -22.89
CA LYS A 14 14.24 -15.63 -22.23
C LYS A 14 13.78 -15.87 -20.79
N PRO A 15 12.70 -16.66 -20.58
CA PRO A 15 12.14 -16.94 -19.26
C PRO A 15 13.10 -17.63 -18.28
N SER A 16 14.20 -18.21 -18.77
CA SER A 16 15.26 -18.79 -17.95
C SER A 16 16.07 -17.74 -17.18
N ASN A 17 15.99 -16.46 -17.57
CA ASN A 17 16.63 -15.37 -16.84
C ASN A 17 15.92 -15.13 -15.51
N LYS A 18 16.70 -14.96 -14.44
CA LYS A 18 16.16 -14.64 -13.12
C LYS A 18 15.40 -13.29 -13.18
N PRO A 19 14.20 -13.19 -12.59
CA PRO A 19 13.46 -11.94 -12.53
C PRO A 19 14.27 -10.82 -11.88
N ARG A 20 14.14 -9.60 -12.40
CA ARG A 20 14.78 -8.41 -11.81
C ARG A 20 14.06 -8.05 -10.51
N LYS A 21 14.84 -7.77 -9.46
CA LYS A 21 14.34 -7.31 -8.16
C LYS A 21 14.63 -5.83 -7.97
N LEU A 22 13.71 -5.13 -7.31
CA LEU A 22 13.84 -3.73 -6.95
C LEU A 22 14.43 -3.59 -5.55
N ARG A 23 15.41 -2.69 -5.38
CA ARG A 23 15.90 -2.29 -4.06
C ARG A 23 15.20 -1.06 -3.49
N ARG A 24 14.75 -0.16 -4.36
CA ARG A 24 14.08 1.08 -3.97
C ARG A 24 12.82 1.25 -4.78
N LEU A 25 11.75 1.63 -4.10
CA LEU A 25 10.48 1.98 -4.71
C LEU A 25 10.01 3.32 -4.15
N VAL A 26 9.69 4.26 -5.05
CA VAL A 26 9.09 5.54 -4.68
C VAL A 26 7.64 5.53 -5.16
N LEU A 27 6.70 5.53 -4.23
CA LEU A 27 5.28 5.65 -4.51
C LEU A 27 4.88 7.12 -4.48
N HIS A 28 4.10 7.53 -5.46
CA HIS A 28 3.62 8.89 -5.52
C HIS A 28 2.48 9.09 -4.52
N ASN A 29 2.66 10.07 -3.63
CA ASN A 29 1.62 10.58 -2.74
C ASN A 29 1.80 12.09 -2.54
N SER A 30 0.67 12.80 -2.44
CA SER A 30 0.62 14.23 -2.14
C SER A 30 -0.15 14.55 -0.86
N LYS A 31 -0.86 13.57 -0.25
CA LYS A 31 -1.68 13.75 0.95
C LYS A 31 -1.04 13.11 2.19
N SER A 32 -1.56 13.38 3.38
CA SER A 32 -1.16 12.72 4.63
C SER A 32 -1.46 11.21 4.64
N SER A 33 -2.48 10.79 3.90
CA SER A 33 -2.90 9.41 3.74
C SER A 33 -2.48 8.89 2.36
N PHE A 34 -1.79 7.76 2.30
CA PHE A 34 -1.55 7.08 1.02
C PHE A 34 -2.80 6.29 0.64
N GLU A 35 -3.35 6.56 -0.55
CA GLU A 35 -4.60 5.96 -1.01
C GLU A 35 -4.34 4.84 -2.04
N ILE A 36 -4.89 3.66 -1.78
CA ILE A 36 -4.85 2.51 -2.69
C ILE A 36 -6.16 1.74 -2.62
N ASP A 37 -6.68 1.26 -3.74
CA ASP A 37 -7.90 0.44 -3.74
C ASP A 37 -7.59 -1.06 -3.68
N THR A 38 -8.59 -1.86 -3.33
CA THR A 38 -8.49 -3.32 -3.20
C THR A 38 -8.04 -4.01 -4.49
N ASP A 39 -8.54 -3.58 -5.65
CA ASP A 39 -8.17 -4.12 -6.95
C ASP A 39 -6.70 -3.79 -7.28
N GLU A 40 -6.30 -2.54 -7.05
CA GLU A 40 -4.91 -2.10 -7.21
C GLU A 40 -3.97 -2.87 -6.28
N LEU A 41 -4.32 -3.02 -5.00
CA LEU A 41 -3.49 -3.70 -4.01
C LEU A 41 -3.39 -5.21 -4.28
N ASN A 42 -4.47 -5.85 -4.74
CA ASN A 42 -4.47 -7.24 -5.19
C ASN A 42 -3.50 -7.46 -6.37
N ASN A 43 -3.30 -6.44 -7.22
CA ASN A 43 -2.48 -6.50 -8.42
C ASN A 43 -1.17 -5.70 -8.34
N ALA A 44 -0.81 -5.16 -7.17
CA ALA A 44 0.28 -4.20 -7.00
C ALA A 44 1.69 -4.75 -7.22
N ASN A 45 1.86 -6.07 -7.22
CA ASN A 45 3.11 -6.79 -7.49
C ASN A 45 4.32 -6.31 -6.65
N PHE A 46 4.13 -6.02 -5.35
CA PHE A 46 5.23 -5.60 -4.47
C PHE A 46 6.22 -6.73 -4.15
N GLU A 47 5.90 -7.97 -4.51
CA GLU A 47 6.78 -9.16 -4.44
C GLU A 47 8.11 -9.01 -5.22
N VAL A 48 8.19 -8.04 -6.12
CA VAL A 48 9.41 -7.73 -6.88
C VAL A 48 10.46 -6.98 -6.07
N LEU A 49 10.11 -6.49 -4.87
CA LEU A 49 11.09 -5.93 -3.95
C LEU A 49 12.08 -7.02 -3.49
N ASP A 50 13.37 -6.69 -3.43
CA ASP A 50 14.39 -7.58 -2.88
C ASP A 50 14.22 -7.66 -1.36
N ARG A 51 13.80 -8.83 -0.87
CA ARG A 51 13.55 -9.10 0.55
C ARG A 51 14.65 -9.94 1.20
N ASN A 52 15.80 -10.11 0.54
CA ASN A 52 16.92 -10.84 1.12
C ASN A 52 17.41 -10.12 2.40
N PRO A 53 17.36 -10.77 3.58
CA PRO A 53 17.78 -10.13 4.84
C PRO A 53 19.27 -9.78 4.87
N MET A 54 20.09 -10.41 4.02
CA MET A 54 21.52 -10.12 3.88
C MET A 54 21.83 -8.99 2.90
N SER A 55 20.84 -8.47 2.16
CA SER A 55 21.06 -7.34 1.25
C SER A 55 21.34 -6.06 2.05
N ILE A 56 22.54 -5.50 1.87
CA ILE A 56 22.95 -4.21 2.44
C ILE A 56 23.21 -3.24 1.27
N PRO A 57 22.58 -2.05 1.25
CA PRO A 57 21.51 -1.59 2.15
C PRO A 57 20.21 -2.38 1.96
N LYS A 58 19.38 -2.43 3.00
CA LYS A 58 18.05 -3.05 2.93
C LYS A 58 17.19 -2.33 1.90
N SER A 59 16.31 -3.09 1.24
CA SER A 59 15.32 -2.51 0.35
C SER A 59 14.26 -1.74 1.12
N TYR A 60 13.67 -0.73 0.48
CA TYR A 60 12.61 0.06 1.10
C TYR A 60 11.70 0.74 0.07
N ILE A 61 10.51 1.08 0.54
CA ILE A 61 9.47 1.85 -0.11
C ILE A 61 9.45 3.24 0.55
N THR A 62 9.40 4.28 -0.28
CA THR A 62 9.27 5.69 0.15
C THR A 62 8.11 6.34 -0.58
N PHE A 63 7.62 7.45 -0.03
CA PHE A 63 6.57 8.25 -0.65
C PHE A 63 7.14 9.55 -1.17
N SER A 64 6.62 10.06 -2.29
CA SER A 64 7.13 11.28 -2.93
C SER A 64 7.01 12.54 -2.05
N ASN A 65 6.05 12.57 -1.12
CA ASN A 65 5.92 13.63 -0.11
C ASN A 65 6.68 13.32 1.20
N GLY A 66 7.64 12.39 1.16
CA GLY A 66 8.53 12.10 2.28
C GLY A 66 7.79 11.62 3.54
N SER A 67 8.00 12.34 4.65
CA SER A 67 7.43 12.00 5.97
C SER A 67 6.00 12.47 6.18
N VAL A 68 5.38 13.14 5.20
CA VAL A 68 3.99 13.59 5.28
C VAL A 68 3.03 12.40 5.26
N THR A 69 3.36 11.33 4.52
CA THR A 69 2.59 10.09 4.53
C THR A 69 2.71 9.40 5.89
N LYS A 70 1.58 9.28 6.59
CA LYS A 70 1.46 8.68 7.93
C LYS A 70 0.40 7.59 8.00
N ASP A 71 -0.67 7.74 7.20
CA ASP A 71 -1.80 6.83 7.21
C ASP A 71 -1.93 6.08 5.89
N LEU A 72 -2.66 4.97 5.93
CA LEU A 72 -3.03 4.19 4.75
C LEU A 72 -4.55 4.21 4.60
N LYS A 73 -5.05 4.67 3.45
CA LYS A 73 -6.46 4.64 3.09
C LYS A 73 -6.69 3.55 2.06
N ILE A 74 -7.53 2.57 2.40
CA ILE A 74 -7.89 1.46 1.52
C ILE A 74 -9.37 1.52 1.21
N THR A 75 -9.72 1.51 -0.07
CA THR A 75 -11.11 1.57 -0.54
C THR A 75 -11.44 0.35 -1.39
N SER A 76 -12.66 -0.16 -1.28
CA SER A 76 -13.18 -1.15 -2.20
C SER A 76 -13.52 -0.48 -3.54
N LYS A 77 -13.12 -1.09 -4.65
CA LYS A 77 -13.38 -0.56 -6.00
C LYS A 77 -13.55 -1.70 -7.00
N ASN A 78 -14.22 -1.42 -8.13
CA ASN A 78 -14.40 -2.37 -9.24
C ASN A 78 -15.09 -3.69 -8.82
N GLY A 79 -16.01 -3.64 -7.84
CA GLY A 79 -16.67 -4.84 -7.32
C GLY A 79 -15.78 -5.74 -6.46
N VAL A 80 -14.56 -5.32 -6.14
CA VAL A 80 -13.63 -6.05 -5.26
C VAL A 80 -13.76 -5.53 -3.84
N SER A 81 -14.53 -6.24 -3.00
CA SER A 81 -14.83 -5.83 -1.62
C SER A 81 -13.80 -6.29 -0.57
N LYS A 82 -12.82 -7.12 -0.97
CA LYS A 82 -11.80 -7.71 -0.09
C LYS A 82 -10.44 -7.85 -0.76
N LEU A 83 -9.40 -7.93 0.06
CA LEU A 83 -8.07 -8.34 -0.37
C LEU A 83 -8.00 -9.86 -0.53
N ASN A 84 -7.46 -10.32 -1.65
CA ASN A 84 -7.14 -11.73 -1.84
C ASN A 84 -5.76 -12.06 -1.23
N SER A 85 -5.29 -13.30 -1.34
CA SER A 85 -3.98 -13.71 -0.81
C SER A 85 -2.83 -12.82 -1.32
N SER A 86 -2.83 -12.47 -2.61
CA SER A 86 -1.84 -11.57 -3.19
C SER A 86 -1.94 -10.16 -2.63
N GLY A 87 -3.16 -9.62 -2.47
CA GLY A 87 -3.39 -8.31 -1.86
C GLY A 87 -2.92 -8.25 -0.41
N LEU A 88 -3.15 -9.30 0.37
CA LEU A 88 -2.65 -9.41 1.74
C LEU A 88 -1.11 -9.46 1.79
N SER A 89 -0.49 -10.18 0.86
CA SER A 89 0.98 -10.21 0.77
C SER A 89 1.55 -8.85 0.36
N ASN A 90 0.96 -8.21 -0.65
CA ASN A 90 1.34 -6.86 -1.07
C ASN A 90 1.17 -5.85 0.08
N LEU A 91 0.07 -5.94 0.84
CA LEU A 91 -0.15 -5.09 2.00
C LEU A 91 0.95 -5.29 3.06
N SER A 92 1.28 -6.55 3.37
CA SER A 92 2.34 -6.88 4.31
C SER A 92 3.69 -6.32 3.85
N ILE A 93 4.04 -6.43 2.57
CA ILE A 93 5.26 -5.83 2.02
C ILE A 93 5.21 -4.31 2.15
N LEU A 94 4.10 -3.67 1.78
CA LEU A 94 3.96 -2.23 1.87
C LEU A 94 4.24 -1.73 3.28
N ILE A 95 3.64 -2.36 4.29
CA ILE A 95 3.83 -2.00 5.71
C ILE A 95 5.28 -2.19 6.13
N ASN A 96 5.81 -3.41 5.96
CA ASN A 96 7.13 -3.80 6.48
C ASN A 96 8.29 -3.05 5.80
N TYR A 97 8.12 -2.64 4.54
CA TYR A 97 9.16 -1.98 3.77
C TYR A 97 8.95 -0.48 3.62
N SER A 98 7.91 0.11 4.23
CA SER A 98 7.60 1.55 4.18
C SER A 98 8.64 2.47 4.85
N ASN A 99 9.86 2.01 5.13
CA ASN A 99 10.91 2.75 5.83
C ASN A 99 10.43 3.37 7.16
N GLY A 100 9.67 2.59 7.92
CA GLY A 100 9.13 2.99 9.23
C GLY A 100 7.94 3.94 9.20
N ARG A 101 7.36 4.23 8.03
CA ARG A 101 6.15 5.09 7.94
C ARG A 101 4.93 4.39 8.52
N PHE A 102 4.79 3.10 8.23
CA PHE A 102 3.75 2.27 8.80
C PHE A 102 4.34 1.34 9.86
N ASN A 103 3.72 1.32 11.03
CA ASN A 103 4.04 0.46 12.16
C ASN A 103 2.76 -0.13 12.79
N SER A 104 2.87 -0.80 13.93
CA SER A 104 1.73 -1.42 14.65
C SER A 104 0.65 -0.43 15.08
N ASN A 105 0.95 0.87 15.13
CA ASN A 105 -0.02 1.92 15.43
C ASN A 105 -0.66 2.54 14.18
N THR A 106 -0.30 2.10 12.97
CA THR A 106 -0.87 2.66 11.72
C THR A 106 -2.38 2.47 11.72
N THR A 107 -3.10 3.54 11.47
CA THR A 107 -4.54 3.53 11.31
C THR A 107 -4.88 3.36 9.83
N PHE A 108 -5.69 2.36 9.55
CA PHE A 108 -6.23 2.08 8.22
C PHE A 108 -7.54 2.84 8.06
N LYS A 109 -7.55 3.85 7.19
CA LYS A 109 -8.77 4.59 6.87
C LYS A 109 -9.55 3.83 5.80
N VAL A 110 -10.78 3.45 6.09
CA VAL A 110 -11.63 2.67 5.19
C VAL A 110 -13.02 3.28 5.13
N PRO A 111 -13.63 3.49 3.96
CA PRO A 111 -15.00 3.98 3.86
C PRO A 111 -15.96 3.10 4.68
N TYR A 112 -16.86 3.71 5.47
CA TYR A 112 -17.78 2.97 6.35
C TYR A 112 -18.68 1.97 5.59
N GLN A 113 -18.90 2.19 4.30
CA GLN A 113 -19.67 1.31 3.42
C GLN A 113 -18.91 0.01 3.03
N ASP A 114 -17.58 -0.03 3.20
CA ASP A 114 -16.74 -1.17 2.81
C ASP A 114 -16.65 -2.22 3.94
N ILE A 115 -17.81 -2.66 4.43
CA ILE A 115 -17.95 -3.53 5.62
C ILE A 115 -17.09 -4.79 5.54
N GLU A 116 -17.03 -5.40 4.35
CA GLU A 116 -16.25 -6.62 4.12
C GLU A 116 -14.74 -6.41 4.31
N LEU A 117 -14.22 -5.29 3.81
CA LEU A 117 -12.81 -4.90 3.95
C LEU A 117 -12.50 -4.51 5.40
N ILE A 118 -13.39 -3.75 6.04
CA ILE A 118 -13.27 -3.36 7.45
C ILE A 118 -13.12 -4.60 8.33
N ASN A 119 -14.03 -5.56 8.17
CA ASN A 119 -14.02 -6.80 8.95
C ASN A 119 -12.76 -7.62 8.67
N GLN A 120 -12.34 -7.72 7.41
CA GLN A 120 -11.11 -8.42 7.04
C GLN A 120 -9.88 -7.81 7.72
N LEU A 121 -9.71 -6.48 7.66
CA LEU A 121 -8.55 -5.81 8.24
C LEU A 121 -8.54 -5.89 9.77
N ARG A 122 -9.70 -5.75 10.42
CA ARG A 122 -9.84 -5.93 11.88
C ARG A 122 -9.50 -7.35 12.32
N ASN A 123 -9.96 -8.37 11.60
CA ASN A 123 -9.65 -9.77 11.89
C ASN A 123 -8.16 -10.10 11.75
N LEU A 124 -7.43 -9.35 10.91
CA LEU A 124 -5.98 -9.44 10.77
C LEU A 124 -5.22 -8.68 11.86
N GLY A 125 -5.93 -8.00 12.78
CA GLY A 125 -5.36 -7.24 13.90
C GLY A 125 -5.00 -5.80 13.57
N TYR A 126 -5.40 -5.27 12.41
CA TYR A 126 -5.16 -3.87 12.06
C TYR A 126 -6.16 -2.94 12.76
N ARG A 127 -5.69 -1.73 13.09
CA ARG A 127 -6.54 -0.64 13.57
C ARG A 127 -7.24 0.00 12.38
N VAL A 128 -8.58 -0.05 12.34
CA VAL A 128 -9.38 0.49 11.23
C VAL A 128 -10.21 1.68 11.73
N GLN A 129 -10.04 2.82 11.07
CA GLN A 129 -10.88 4.00 11.21
C GLN A 129 -11.86 4.04 10.03
N GLU A 130 -13.15 4.01 10.34
CA GLU A 130 -14.20 4.17 9.36
C GLU A 130 -14.32 5.64 8.99
N ILE A 131 -14.29 5.96 7.69
CA ILE A 131 -14.36 7.33 7.18
C ILE A 131 -15.58 7.54 6.30
N ASN A 132 -16.10 8.77 6.28
CA ASN A 132 -17.12 9.18 5.32
C ASN A 132 -16.44 9.53 4.00
N PRO A 133 -16.71 8.83 2.88
CA PRO A 133 -16.08 9.11 1.59
C PRO A 133 -16.40 10.52 1.05
N SER A 134 -17.45 11.17 1.54
CA SER A 134 -17.86 12.52 1.14
C SER A 134 -17.21 13.65 1.95
N GLN A 135 -16.38 13.33 2.95
CA GLN A 135 -15.56 14.31 3.66
C GLN A 135 -14.12 14.12 3.23
N GLU A 136 -13.71 14.81 2.15
CA GLU A 136 -12.29 14.97 1.85
C GLU A 136 -11.70 15.92 2.88
N ASP A 137 -10.63 15.47 3.55
CA ASP A 137 -9.80 16.15 4.55
C ASP A 137 -9.89 17.71 4.51
N GLU A 138 -10.86 18.30 5.23
CA GLU A 138 -10.98 19.76 5.45
C GLU A 138 -9.99 20.27 6.53
N ASP A 139 -8.97 19.47 6.88
CA ASP A 139 -8.10 19.75 8.03
C ASP A 139 -6.89 20.66 7.71
N ASP A 140 -6.79 21.24 6.50
CA ASP A 140 -5.66 22.10 6.09
C ASP A 140 -6.01 23.59 5.89
N ILE A 141 -7.17 24.07 6.36
CA ILE A 141 -7.44 25.53 6.45
C ILE A 141 -7.47 25.96 7.91
N TYR A 142 -6.29 26.20 8.47
CA TYR A 142 -6.16 27.11 9.60
C TYR A 142 -5.80 28.51 9.09
N ILE A 143 -6.79 29.39 9.04
CA ILE A 143 -6.66 30.86 9.04
C ILE A 143 -7.85 31.34 9.90
N PRO A 144 -7.70 32.19 10.94
CA PRO A 144 -6.64 33.16 11.19
C PRO A 144 -5.82 32.97 12.48
#